data_AF-A0A1B0DE36-F1
#
_entry.id   AF-A0A1B0DE36-F1
#
_cell.length_a   1.000
_cell.length_b   1.000
_cell.length_c   1.000
_cell.angle_alpha   90.00
_cell.angle_beta   90.00
_cell.angle_gamma   90.00
#
_symmetry.space_group_name_H-M   'P 1'
#
loop_
_entity.id
_entity.type
_entity.pdbx_description
1 polymer ?
#
loop_
_entity_poly.entity_id
_entity_poly.type
_entity_poly.pdbx_seq_one_letter_code
_entity_poly.pdbx_strand_id
1 'polypeptide(L)'
;MHPKEISLDVDKLLLTSLEYVNHNKDPTAGRNTATDDHQIRHVVYLLNYLTDALDAADLDFEDPIDSHVAETFRVIGFMEFEALEKLFKEIDIGTSYRQETIRNLFFEFVSRVGTRASVLLTRDLVVKKSVKPTTAVQLLMALPFHIDEMSQDLVRECEILLSLGSDRPDVKQAAVLSYATLIHHTFVGGKMTVDVFERYVKKYFDLFFNSPDYEQQMLYLLALSNLELGNVVEYLEPIIKGDYPQNTDIRFLAIWSTLSLAHVRPEKTYELYWPILESRDTPLQLRVAALMMLLMSKPSPARLMSIHEFMLSDTCPHLRNFYRTTILGLKKTTHPCYENMKDMMGFLSRHLPPESKKKYWTGNYMDGTVHQSAIGIGIQSLIVADDKTDIPEVVYLRLDTESLRKYTGKFSVFIKIRGLAELIEKIALPIEQFDGLRSILNGLKLHPIPQTPLHLEFILNVEGKAVLSYYINQTTVMNLTDGDIREGGAV
;
A
#
# COMPACT_ATOMS: atom_id res chain seq x y z
N MET A 1 -47.69 36.17 38.27
CA MET A 1 -47.88 35.45 37.00
C MET A 1 -47.26 34.09 37.17
N HIS A 2 -48.09 33.04 37.26
CA HIS A 2 -47.63 31.67 37.46
C HIS A 2 -46.98 31.09 36.18
N PRO A 3 -46.00 30.18 36.31
CA PRO A 3 -45.46 29.45 35.17
C PRO A 3 -46.52 28.49 34.62
N LYS A 4 -46.75 28.52 33.30
CA LYS A 4 -47.58 27.53 32.62
C LYS A 4 -46.81 26.21 32.57
N GLU A 5 -47.31 25.21 33.28
CA GLU A 5 -46.92 23.81 33.05
C GLU A 5 -47.28 23.43 31.61
N ILE A 6 -46.27 23.03 30.84
CA ILE A 6 -46.47 22.34 29.57
C ILE A 6 -46.66 20.87 29.93
N SER A 7 -47.92 20.44 29.99
CA SER A 7 -48.29 19.03 30.08
C SER A 7 -47.91 18.32 28.79
N LEU A 8 -46.79 17.60 28.78
CA LEU A 8 -46.49 16.62 27.74
C LEU A 8 -47.40 15.40 27.92
N ASP A 9 -48.34 15.24 26.99
CA ASP A 9 -49.27 14.12 26.91
C ASP A 9 -48.50 12.86 26.45
N VAL A 10 -47.91 12.15 27.41
CA VAL A 10 -47.00 11.00 27.18
C VAL A 10 -47.72 9.86 26.42
N ASP A 11 -49.04 9.75 26.56
CA ASP A 11 -49.84 8.73 25.87
C ASP A 11 -50.00 9.00 24.37
N LYS A 12 -49.83 10.24 23.90
CA LYS A 12 -49.78 10.56 22.46
C LYS A 12 -48.45 10.25 21.80
N LEU A 13 -47.34 10.25 22.56
CA LEU A 13 -46.01 9.92 22.04
C LEU A 13 -45.83 8.41 21.81
N LEU A 14 -46.62 7.57 22.49
CA LEU A 14 -46.56 6.11 22.38
C LEU A 14 -47.32 5.55 21.17
N LEU A 15 -48.09 6.36 20.43
CA LEU A 15 -48.92 5.93 19.30
C LEU A 15 -48.49 6.47 17.93
N THR A 16 -47.47 7.33 17.87
CA THR A 16 -46.82 7.66 16.60
C THR A 16 -45.78 6.59 16.29
N SER A 17 -46.07 5.72 15.32
CA SER A 17 -45.02 4.96 14.64
C SER A 17 -44.06 5.97 14.02
N LEU A 18 -42.94 6.23 14.69
CA LEU A 18 -41.81 6.93 14.09
C LEU A 18 -41.26 6.02 12.99
N GLU A 19 -41.84 6.12 11.79
CA GLU A 19 -41.23 5.57 10.60
C GLU A 19 -39.94 6.35 10.36
N TYR A 20 -38.80 5.68 10.53
CA TYR A 20 -37.52 6.21 10.09
C TYR A 20 -37.58 6.36 8.56
N VAL A 21 -37.74 7.59 8.09
CA VAL A 21 -37.61 7.92 6.67
C VAL A 21 -36.12 8.09 6.39
N ASN A 22 -35.55 7.17 5.62
CA ASN A 22 -34.17 7.30 5.23
C ASN A 22 -34.03 8.41 4.17
N HIS A 23 -33.51 9.56 4.59
CA HIS A 23 -33.29 10.72 3.73
C HIS A 23 -31.97 10.56 2.95
N ASN A 24 -31.89 9.56 2.08
CA ASN A 24 -30.67 9.20 1.32
C ASN A 24 -30.04 10.34 0.48
N LYS A 25 -30.74 11.46 0.27
CA LYS A 25 -30.31 12.57 -0.60
C LYS A 25 -30.32 13.93 0.09
N ASP A 26 -30.58 13.98 1.40
CA ASP A 26 -30.69 15.24 2.11
C ASP A 26 -29.70 15.28 3.28
N PRO A 27 -28.63 16.09 3.18
CA PRO A 27 -27.72 16.28 4.29
C PRO A 27 -28.48 16.76 5.54
N THR A 28 -29.56 17.50 5.42
CA THR A 28 -30.27 18.05 6.58
C THR A 28 -31.20 17.03 7.27
N ALA A 29 -31.22 15.77 6.82
CA ALA A 29 -32.05 14.69 7.35
C ALA A 29 -33.54 15.05 7.41
N GLY A 30 -34.06 15.65 6.32
CA GLY A 30 -35.46 16.03 6.17
C GLY A 30 -35.80 17.41 6.75
N ARG A 31 -34.82 18.14 7.29
CA ARG A 31 -35.06 19.46 7.90
C ARG A 31 -35.24 20.57 6.85
N ASN A 32 -34.66 20.41 5.65
CA ASN A 32 -34.76 21.33 4.51
C ASN A 32 -34.47 20.60 3.18
N THR A 33 -35.22 20.87 2.11
CA THR A 33 -34.86 20.41 0.75
C THR A 33 -33.74 21.29 0.19
N ALA A 34 -32.48 21.01 0.55
CA ALA A 34 -31.35 21.72 -0.03
C ALA A 34 -31.19 21.35 -1.52
N THR A 35 -31.26 22.34 -2.41
CA THR A 35 -30.97 22.13 -3.85
C THR A 35 -29.47 21.91 -4.06
N ASP A 36 -29.08 21.27 -5.17
CA ASP A 36 -27.67 21.08 -5.56
C ASP A 36 -26.88 22.40 -5.49
N ASP A 37 -27.46 23.49 -6.01
CA ASP A 37 -26.86 24.82 -5.97
C ASP A 37 -26.62 25.35 -4.55
N HIS A 38 -27.48 25.01 -3.59
CA HIS A 38 -27.28 25.36 -2.20
C HIS A 38 -26.13 24.55 -1.59
N GLN A 39 -26.10 23.24 -1.86
CA GLN A 39 -25.03 22.37 -1.37
C GLN A 39 -23.67 22.80 -1.93
N ILE A 40 -23.58 23.09 -3.23
CA ILE A 40 -22.36 23.57 -3.89
C ILE A 40 -21.84 24.84 -3.22
N ARG A 41 -22.69 25.87 -3.07
CA ARG A 41 -22.29 27.13 -2.41
C ARG A 41 -21.82 26.90 -0.98
N HIS A 42 -22.46 25.97 -0.26
CA HIS A 42 -22.08 25.66 1.10
C HIS A 42 -20.72 24.96 1.17
N VAL A 43 -20.45 23.99 0.30
CA VAL A 43 -19.14 23.35 0.20
C VAL A 43 -18.06 24.37 -0.19
N VAL A 44 -18.33 25.24 -1.16
CA VAL A 44 -17.39 26.33 -1.51
C VAL A 44 -17.09 27.20 -0.29
N TYR A 45 -18.10 27.61 0.48
CA TYR A 45 -17.90 28.35 1.72
C TYR A 45 -17.00 27.59 2.72
N LEU A 46 -17.26 26.31 2.95
CA LEU A 46 -16.46 25.48 3.87
C LEU A 46 -15.00 25.34 3.41
N LEU A 47 -14.77 25.10 2.12
CA LEU A 47 -13.41 25.00 1.57
C LEU A 47 -12.65 26.33 1.68
N ASN A 48 -13.33 27.46 1.48
CA ASN A 48 -12.73 28.79 1.69
C ASN A 48 -12.35 28.97 3.16
N TYR A 49 -13.24 28.65 4.09
CA TYR A 49 -12.97 28.74 5.52
C TYR A 49 -11.77 27.88 5.93
N LEU A 50 -11.74 26.61 5.51
CA LEU A 50 -10.64 25.68 5.81
C LEU A 50 -9.30 26.16 5.23
N THR A 51 -9.33 26.79 4.05
CA THR A 51 -8.13 27.38 3.44
C THR A 51 -7.62 28.55 4.28
N ASP A 52 -8.52 29.46 4.66
CA ASP A 52 -8.14 30.64 5.44
C ASP A 52 -7.65 30.23 6.86
N ALA A 53 -8.23 29.17 7.45
CA ALA A 53 -7.80 28.61 8.73
C ALA A 53 -6.41 27.93 8.65
N LEU A 54 -6.10 27.24 7.55
CA LEU A 54 -4.78 26.68 7.28
C LEU A 54 -3.71 27.78 7.18
N ASP A 55 -4.02 28.86 6.47
CA ASP A 55 -3.11 30.00 6.29
C ASP A 55 -2.87 30.75 7.62
N ALA A 56 -3.88 30.84 8.48
CA ALA A 56 -3.79 31.47 9.79
C ALA A 56 -3.10 30.62 10.86
N ALA A 57 -2.84 29.33 10.58
CA ALA A 57 -2.44 28.32 11.57
C ALA A 57 -3.41 28.21 12.76
N ASP A 58 -4.68 28.57 12.55
CA ASP A 58 -5.75 28.58 13.54
C ASP A 58 -6.42 27.20 13.71
N LEU A 59 -5.85 26.15 13.10
CA LEU A 59 -6.32 24.78 13.30
C LEU A 59 -5.91 24.30 14.68
N ASP A 60 -6.90 24.06 15.52
CA ASP A 60 -6.72 23.40 16.80
C ASP A 60 -6.46 21.90 16.57
N PHE A 61 -5.18 21.52 16.63
CA PHE A 61 -4.77 20.12 16.55
C PHE A 61 -4.97 19.36 17.88
N GLU A 62 -5.41 20.02 18.95
CA GLU A 62 -5.76 19.36 20.22
C GLU A 62 -7.12 18.67 20.14
N ASP A 63 -8.05 19.22 19.35
CA ASP A 63 -9.33 18.59 19.05
C ASP A 63 -9.19 17.58 17.89
N PRO A 64 -9.53 16.29 18.10
CA PRO A 64 -9.32 15.25 17.09
C PRO A 64 -10.28 15.36 15.89
N ILE A 65 -11.31 16.20 15.97
CA ILE A 65 -12.36 16.34 14.94
C ILE A 65 -12.72 17.82 14.78
N ASP A 66 -12.28 18.43 13.68
CA ASP A 66 -12.76 19.75 13.27
C ASP A 66 -14.19 19.65 12.69
N SER A 67 -15.10 20.48 13.22
CA SER A 67 -16.51 20.46 12.82
C SER A 67 -16.76 20.87 11.36
N HIS A 68 -15.94 21.74 10.78
CA HIS A 68 -16.02 22.13 9.37
C HIS A 68 -15.51 21.02 8.46
N VAL A 69 -14.47 20.29 8.88
CA VAL A 69 -14.00 19.10 8.17
C VAL A 69 -15.10 18.03 8.16
N ALA A 70 -15.71 17.73 9.31
CA ALA A 70 -16.80 16.77 9.41
C ALA A 70 -18.02 17.18 8.57
N GLU A 71 -18.40 18.47 8.62
CA GLU A 71 -19.49 19.02 7.81
C GLU A 71 -19.20 18.94 6.31
N THR A 72 -17.96 19.20 5.89
CA THR A 72 -17.56 19.11 4.48
C THR A 72 -17.68 17.68 3.97
N PHE A 73 -17.17 16.69 4.72
CA PHE A 73 -17.36 15.27 4.42
C PHE A 73 -18.83 14.90 4.28
N ARG A 74 -19.64 15.36 5.24
CA ARG A 74 -21.07 15.09 5.28
C ARG A 74 -21.76 15.63 4.03
N VAL A 75 -21.56 16.90 3.68
CA VAL A 75 -22.27 17.53 2.56
C VAL A 75 -21.82 16.94 1.22
N ILE A 76 -20.51 16.76 1.00
CA ILE A 76 -19.99 16.11 -0.22
C ILE A 76 -20.52 14.67 -0.32
N GLY A 77 -20.66 13.96 0.80
CA GLY A 77 -21.23 12.61 0.87
C GLY A 77 -22.68 12.48 0.41
N PHE A 78 -23.46 13.56 0.38
CA PHE A 78 -24.83 13.55 -0.14
C PHE A 78 -24.94 14.06 -1.59
N MET A 79 -23.85 14.53 -2.19
CA MET A 79 -23.88 15.08 -3.55
C MET A 79 -23.86 13.96 -4.60
N GLU A 80 -24.77 14.07 -5.57
CA GLU A 80 -24.79 13.20 -6.75
C GLU A 80 -23.69 13.61 -7.75
N PHE A 81 -23.47 12.76 -8.76
CA PHE A 81 -22.38 12.93 -9.72
C PHE A 81 -22.40 14.30 -10.43
N GLU A 82 -23.57 14.75 -10.89
CA GLU A 82 -23.72 16.02 -11.61
C GLU A 82 -23.39 17.22 -10.72
N ALA A 83 -23.77 17.17 -9.44
CA ALA A 83 -23.49 18.22 -8.48
C ALA A 83 -22.00 18.28 -8.15
N LEU A 84 -21.34 17.13 -7.98
CA LEU A 84 -19.88 17.06 -7.77
C LEU A 84 -19.10 17.55 -9.00
N GLU A 85 -19.55 17.22 -10.21
CA GLU A 85 -18.93 17.72 -11.45
C GLU A 85 -19.06 19.24 -11.57
N LYS A 86 -20.23 19.78 -11.21
CA LYS A 86 -20.47 21.23 -11.19
C LYS A 86 -19.61 21.92 -10.14
N LEU A 87 -19.52 21.37 -8.93
CA LEU A 87 -18.64 21.86 -7.87
C LEU A 87 -17.18 21.88 -8.34
N PHE A 88 -16.69 20.80 -8.96
CA PHE A 88 -15.34 20.75 -9.51
C PHE A 88 -15.08 21.88 -10.52
N LYS A 89 -16.02 22.15 -11.43
CA LYS A 89 -15.91 23.26 -12.40
C LYS A 89 -15.91 24.64 -11.74
N GLU A 90 -16.57 24.80 -10.59
CA GLU A 90 -16.63 26.07 -9.85
C GLU A 90 -15.34 26.34 -9.07
N ILE A 91 -14.69 25.30 -8.54
CA ILE A 91 -13.43 25.44 -7.79
C ILE A 91 -12.19 25.44 -8.69
N ASP A 92 -12.25 24.84 -9.88
CA ASP A 92 -11.12 24.75 -10.82
C ASP A 92 -10.98 26.02 -11.68
N ILE A 93 -11.19 27.19 -11.06
CA ILE A 93 -11.12 28.49 -11.70
C ILE A 93 -9.87 29.21 -11.20
N GLY A 94 -8.82 29.24 -12.03
CA GLY A 94 -7.61 30.01 -11.79
C GLY A 94 -6.44 29.23 -11.21
N THR A 95 -5.34 29.93 -10.96
CA THR A 95 -4.04 29.35 -10.59
C THR A 95 -3.39 30.06 -9.39
N SER A 96 -4.16 30.86 -8.63
CA SER A 96 -3.61 31.45 -7.41
C SER A 96 -3.33 30.37 -6.37
N TYR A 97 -2.34 30.61 -5.50
CA TYR A 97 -2.00 29.68 -4.40
C TYR A 97 -3.24 29.26 -3.62
N ARG A 98 -4.08 30.23 -3.23
CA ARG A 98 -5.33 30.00 -2.51
C ARG A 98 -6.31 29.11 -3.28
N GLN A 99 -6.46 29.30 -4.59
CA GLN A 99 -7.31 28.43 -5.42
C GLN A 99 -6.73 27.02 -5.55
N GLU A 100 -5.40 26.88 -5.65
CA GLU A 100 -4.76 25.57 -5.63
C GLU A 100 -5.00 24.86 -4.29
N THR A 101 -4.94 25.57 -3.16
CA THR A 101 -5.25 25.02 -1.83
C THR A 101 -6.70 24.55 -1.72
N ILE A 102 -7.68 25.36 -2.15
CA ILE A 102 -9.10 24.99 -2.19
C ILE A 102 -9.31 23.72 -3.01
N ARG A 103 -8.69 23.67 -4.20
CA ARG A 103 -8.79 22.52 -5.10
C ARG A 103 -8.14 21.26 -4.50
N ASN A 104 -6.99 21.39 -3.85
CA ASN A 104 -6.34 20.27 -3.17
C ASN A 104 -7.19 19.76 -2.00
N LEU A 105 -7.78 20.65 -1.19
CA LEU A 105 -8.73 20.25 -0.14
C LEU A 105 -9.91 19.48 -0.72
N PHE A 106 -10.52 19.96 -1.81
CA PHE A 106 -11.59 19.23 -2.49
C PHE A 106 -11.16 17.82 -2.90
N PHE A 107 -9.95 17.66 -3.45
CA PHE A 107 -9.42 16.35 -3.81
C PHE A 107 -9.21 15.43 -2.59
N GLU A 108 -8.78 15.98 -1.46
CA GLU A 108 -8.66 15.23 -0.20
C GLU A 108 -10.02 14.70 0.29
N PHE A 109 -11.09 15.51 0.18
CA PHE A 109 -12.44 15.10 0.56
C PHE A 109 -13.05 14.09 -0.44
N VAL A 110 -13.05 14.41 -1.75
CA VAL A 110 -13.75 13.60 -2.76
C VAL A 110 -13.20 12.16 -2.86
N SER A 111 -11.89 12.00 -2.67
CA SER A 111 -11.23 10.68 -2.68
C SER A 111 -11.49 9.86 -1.41
N ARG A 112 -12.03 10.47 -0.35
CA ARG A 112 -12.24 9.86 0.97
C ARG A 112 -13.71 9.72 1.40
N VAL A 113 -14.61 10.37 0.68
CA VAL A 113 -16.07 10.26 0.93
C VAL A 113 -16.61 8.87 0.59
N GLY A 114 -16.08 8.22 -0.45
CA GLY A 114 -16.38 6.81 -0.73
C GLY A 114 -17.70 6.49 -1.42
N THR A 115 -18.50 7.51 -1.75
CA THR A 115 -19.79 7.30 -2.42
C THR A 115 -19.55 6.91 -3.87
N ARG A 116 -20.56 6.27 -4.48
CA ARG A 116 -20.50 5.95 -5.91
C ARG A 116 -20.19 7.18 -6.77
N ALA A 117 -20.83 8.32 -6.50
CA ALA A 117 -20.60 9.56 -7.22
C ALA A 117 -19.16 10.05 -7.11
N SER A 118 -18.56 10.01 -5.92
CA SER A 118 -17.19 10.48 -5.69
C SER A 118 -16.16 9.57 -6.36
N VAL A 119 -16.39 8.25 -6.36
CA VAL A 119 -15.53 7.27 -7.06
C VAL A 119 -15.58 7.49 -8.57
N LEU A 120 -16.78 7.67 -9.15
CA LEU A 120 -16.93 7.94 -10.58
C LEU A 120 -16.33 9.27 -11.00
N LEU A 121 -16.48 10.32 -10.19
CA LEU A 121 -15.82 11.59 -10.46
C LEU A 121 -14.29 11.42 -10.44
N THR A 122 -13.74 10.75 -9.43
CA THR A 122 -12.30 10.48 -9.33
C THR A 122 -11.78 9.74 -10.56
N ARG A 123 -12.48 8.67 -10.98
CA ARG A 123 -12.18 7.94 -12.22
C ARG A 123 -12.19 8.86 -13.44
N ASP A 124 -13.23 9.68 -13.58
CA ASP A 124 -13.40 10.55 -14.74
C ASP A 124 -12.31 11.63 -14.81
N LEU A 125 -11.97 12.25 -13.69
CA LEU A 125 -10.89 13.24 -13.61
C LEU A 125 -9.56 12.64 -14.08
N VAL A 126 -9.28 11.39 -13.69
CA VAL A 126 -8.08 10.66 -14.08
C VAL A 126 -8.10 10.30 -15.56
N VAL A 127 -9.16 9.63 -16.03
CA VAL A 127 -9.26 9.10 -17.40
C VAL A 127 -9.32 10.21 -18.43
N LYS A 128 -10.08 11.29 -18.15
CA LYS A 128 -10.20 12.47 -19.02
C LYS A 128 -8.98 13.40 -18.94
N LYS A 129 -7.99 13.08 -18.10
CA LYS A 129 -6.78 13.90 -17.88
C LYS A 129 -7.10 15.32 -17.39
N SER A 130 -8.17 15.47 -16.61
CA SER A 130 -8.62 16.77 -16.08
C SER A 130 -7.80 17.27 -14.89
N VAL A 131 -6.86 16.45 -14.38
CA VAL A 131 -5.96 16.81 -13.28
C VAL A 131 -4.50 16.49 -13.62
N LYS A 132 -3.57 17.15 -12.92
CA LYS A 132 -2.12 16.91 -13.03
C LYS A 132 -1.79 15.44 -12.66
N PRO A 133 -0.74 14.82 -13.23
CA PRO A 133 -0.37 13.43 -12.92
C PRO A 133 -0.19 13.15 -11.42
N THR A 134 0.49 14.03 -10.69
CA THR A 134 0.69 13.92 -9.24
C THR A 134 -0.62 13.86 -8.47
N THR A 135 -1.57 14.74 -8.81
CA THR A 135 -2.92 14.75 -8.24
C THR A 135 -3.70 13.48 -8.59
N ALA A 136 -3.60 13.01 -9.84
CA ALA A 136 -4.23 11.76 -10.26
C ALA A 136 -3.72 10.57 -9.43
N VAL A 137 -2.40 10.49 -9.21
CA VAL A 137 -1.78 9.46 -8.36
C VAL A 137 -2.32 9.55 -6.93
N GLN A 138 -2.35 10.73 -6.31
CA GLN A 138 -2.87 10.94 -4.96
C GLN A 138 -4.33 10.48 -4.82
N LEU A 139 -5.18 10.88 -5.76
CA LEU A 139 -6.59 10.48 -5.79
C LEU A 139 -6.73 8.95 -5.87
N LEU A 140 -5.99 8.30 -6.77
CA LEU A 140 -6.04 6.85 -6.98
C LEU A 140 -5.49 6.05 -5.80
N MET A 141 -4.45 6.55 -5.13
CA MET A 141 -3.87 5.92 -3.94
C MET A 141 -4.84 5.91 -2.76
N ALA A 142 -5.60 6.99 -2.55
CA ALA A 142 -6.57 7.09 -1.46
C ALA A 142 -7.86 6.32 -1.73
N LEU A 143 -8.32 6.34 -2.99
CA LEU A 143 -9.62 5.86 -3.44
C LEU A 143 -10.05 4.50 -2.86
N PRO A 144 -9.27 3.40 -2.97
CA PRO A 144 -9.79 2.07 -2.67
C PRO A 144 -9.98 1.82 -1.17
N PHE A 145 -9.41 2.64 -0.29
CA PHE A 145 -9.48 2.47 1.16
C PHE A 145 -10.66 3.19 1.82
N HIS A 146 -11.40 3.98 1.05
CA HIS A 146 -12.45 4.84 1.57
C HIS A 146 -13.81 4.55 0.94
N ILE A 147 -13.92 3.52 0.09
CA ILE A 147 -15.17 3.20 -0.62
C ILE A 147 -16.20 2.65 0.35
N ASP A 148 -17.34 3.33 0.44
CA ASP A 148 -18.49 2.92 1.24
C ASP A 148 -19.44 2.04 0.41
N GLU A 149 -19.78 2.50 -0.81
CA GLU A 149 -20.75 1.83 -1.69
C GLU A 149 -20.10 0.83 -2.66
N MET A 150 -19.68 -0.33 -2.15
CA MET A 150 -19.08 -1.39 -2.98
C MET A 150 -20.15 -2.14 -3.80
N SER A 151 -19.96 -2.26 -5.11
CA SER A 151 -20.83 -3.04 -6.01
C SER A 151 -20.09 -3.59 -7.22
N GLN A 152 -20.60 -4.67 -7.83
CA GLN A 152 -20.04 -5.20 -9.08
C GLN A 152 -20.13 -4.19 -10.23
N ASP A 153 -21.20 -3.39 -10.27
CA ASP A 153 -21.37 -2.40 -11.32
C ASP A 153 -20.33 -1.28 -11.21
N LEU A 154 -20.02 -0.84 -9.99
CA LEU A 154 -18.92 0.09 -9.74
C LEU A 154 -17.57 -0.48 -10.21
N VAL A 155 -17.29 -1.76 -9.93
CA VAL A 155 -16.08 -2.44 -10.42
C VAL A 155 -16.04 -2.43 -11.96
N ARG A 156 -17.12 -2.83 -12.63
CA ARG A 156 -17.17 -2.82 -14.11
C ARG A 156 -16.94 -1.43 -14.68
N GLU A 157 -17.52 -0.40 -14.06
CA GLU A 157 -17.37 0.98 -14.49
C GLU A 157 -15.97 1.56 -14.25
N CYS A 158 -15.25 1.06 -13.26
CA CYS A 158 -13.86 1.42 -13.00
C CYS A 158 -12.85 0.62 -13.85
N GLU A 159 -13.29 -0.38 -14.62
CA GLU A 159 -12.42 -1.22 -15.45
C GLU A 159 -11.63 -0.42 -16.50
N ILE A 160 -12.16 0.72 -16.94
CA ILE A 160 -11.47 1.66 -17.84
C ILE A 160 -10.13 2.18 -17.27
N LEU A 161 -9.90 2.09 -15.97
CA LEU A 161 -8.61 2.42 -15.35
C LEU A 161 -7.47 1.55 -15.89
N LEU A 162 -7.76 0.33 -16.35
CA LEU A 162 -6.78 -0.56 -16.98
C LEU A 162 -6.37 -0.13 -18.40
N SER A 163 -7.14 0.75 -19.06
CA SER A 163 -6.82 1.20 -20.42
C SER A 163 -5.94 2.44 -20.46
N LEU A 164 -5.47 2.94 -19.31
CA LEU A 164 -4.57 4.08 -19.27
C LEU A 164 -3.25 3.75 -19.99
N GLY A 165 -2.87 4.65 -20.90
CA GLY A 165 -1.73 4.48 -21.79
C GLY A 165 -0.38 4.71 -21.11
N SER A 166 0.69 4.54 -21.89
CA SER A 166 2.08 4.79 -21.47
C SER A 166 2.45 6.27 -21.38
N ASP A 167 1.52 7.18 -21.68
CA ASP A 167 1.74 8.63 -21.64
C ASP A 167 1.81 9.20 -20.20
N ARG A 168 1.25 8.48 -19.22
CA ARG A 168 1.33 8.80 -17.79
C ARG A 168 1.61 7.50 -17.00
N PRO A 169 2.86 7.00 -17.01
CA PRO A 169 3.20 5.69 -16.47
C PRO A 169 2.93 5.58 -14.96
N ASP A 170 3.20 6.66 -14.22
CA ASP A 170 2.90 6.83 -12.80
C ASP A 170 1.39 6.71 -12.50
N VAL A 171 0.56 7.40 -13.28
CA VAL A 171 -0.91 7.34 -13.16
C VAL A 171 -1.42 5.94 -13.52
N LYS A 172 -0.88 5.31 -14.56
CA LYS A 172 -1.22 3.94 -14.95
C LYS A 172 -0.93 2.96 -13.82
N GLN A 173 0.24 3.05 -13.19
CA GLN A 173 0.62 2.18 -12.08
C GLN A 173 -0.39 2.32 -10.92
N ALA A 174 -0.62 3.56 -10.45
CA ALA A 174 -1.58 3.82 -9.37
C ALA A 174 -2.99 3.32 -9.71
N ALA A 175 -3.43 3.49 -10.96
CA ALA A 175 -4.75 3.08 -11.41
C ALA A 175 -4.93 1.56 -11.44
N VAL A 176 -3.93 0.83 -11.97
CA VAL A 176 -3.95 -0.64 -12.03
C VAL A 176 -3.96 -1.25 -10.63
N LEU A 177 -3.16 -0.71 -9.71
CA LEU A 177 -3.07 -1.16 -8.32
C LEU A 177 -4.34 -0.83 -7.51
N SER A 178 -4.84 0.41 -7.66
CA SER A 178 -6.07 0.88 -7.03
C SER A 178 -7.29 0.06 -7.47
N TYR A 179 -7.38 -0.24 -8.77
CA TYR A 179 -8.46 -1.06 -9.31
C TYR A 179 -8.44 -2.50 -8.77
N ALA A 180 -7.25 -3.11 -8.65
CA ALA A 180 -7.12 -4.43 -8.04
C ALA A 180 -7.60 -4.45 -6.58
N THR A 181 -7.27 -3.41 -5.80
CA THR A 181 -7.73 -3.28 -4.41
C THR A 181 -9.25 -3.09 -4.34
N LEU A 182 -9.85 -2.30 -5.24
CA LEU A 182 -11.31 -2.16 -5.33
C LEU A 182 -12.00 -3.51 -5.61
N ILE A 183 -11.47 -4.32 -6.53
CA ILE A 183 -11.98 -5.66 -6.82
C ILE A 183 -11.95 -6.52 -5.55
N HIS A 184 -10.81 -6.52 -4.85
CA HIS A 184 -10.63 -7.27 -3.60
C HIS A 184 -11.64 -6.85 -2.52
N HIS A 185 -11.76 -5.55 -2.23
CA HIS A 185 -12.70 -5.06 -1.22
C HIS A 185 -14.15 -5.40 -1.58
N THR A 186 -14.53 -5.27 -2.86
CA THR A 186 -15.88 -5.62 -3.32
C THR A 186 -16.17 -7.12 -3.13
N PHE A 187 -15.18 -7.99 -3.34
CA PHE A 187 -15.31 -9.43 -3.12
C PHE A 187 -15.38 -9.80 -1.63
N VAL A 188 -14.45 -9.31 -0.81
CA VAL A 188 -14.44 -9.55 0.63
C VAL A 188 -15.69 -8.99 1.31
N GLY A 189 -16.23 -7.88 0.81
CA GLY A 189 -17.50 -7.30 1.24
C GLY A 189 -18.75 -8.10 0.84
N GLY A 190 -18.60 -9.25 0.18
CA GLY A 190 -19.71 -10.12 -0.24
C GLY A 190 -20.55 -9.53 -1.38
N LYS A 191 -20.04 -8.52 -2.08
CA LYS A 191 -20.75 -7.84 -3.18
C LYS A 191 -20.39 -8.41 -4.55
N MET A 192 -19.44 -9.35 -4.61
CA MET A 192 -19.01 -10.04 -5.84
C MET A 192 -19.05 -11.56 -5.67
N THR A 193 -19.47 -12.29 -6.72
CA THR A 193 -19.42 -13.77 -6.70
C THR A 193 -18.00 -14.27 -6.98
N VAL A 194 -17.71 -15.49 -6.53
CA VAL A 194 -16.40 -16.15 -6.77
C VAL A 194 -16.09 -16.22 -8.26
N ASP A 195 -17.04 -16.64 -9.10
CA ASP A 195 -16.84 -16.73 -10.56
C ASP A 195 -16.48 -15.39 -11.22
N VAL A 196 -17.07 -14.29 -10.74
CA VAL A 196 -16.77 -12.93 -11.26
C VAL A 196 -15.36 -12.53 -10.82
N PHE A 197 -15.04 -12.76 -9.55
CA PHE A 197 -13.73 -12.44 -9.01
C PHE A 197 -12.61 -13.23 -9.70
N GLU A 198 -12.79 -14.55 -9.92
CA GLU A 198 -11.81 -15.39 -10.62
C GLU A 198 -11.55 -14.93 -12.06
N ARG A 199 -12.54 -14.37 -12.76
CA ARG A 199 -12.31 -13.75 -14.08
C ARG A 199 -11.35 -12.57 -14.00
N TYR A 200 -11.44 -11.74 -12.97
CA TYR A 200 -10.48 -10.64 -12.77
C TYR A 200 -9.10 -11.15 -12.42
N VAL A 201 -8.99 -12.17 -11.56
CA VAL A 201 -7.69 -12.83 -11.26
C VAL A 201 -7.03 -13.34 -12.54
N LYS A 202 -7.79 -14.09 -13.35
CA LYS A 202 -7.30 -14.58 -14.64
C LYS A 202 -6.88 -13.45 -15.56
N LYS A 203 -7.66 -12.37 -15.65
CA LYS A 203 -7.32 -11.19 -16.44
C LYS A 203 -5.97 -10.59 -16.02
N TYR A 204 -5.73 -10.41 -14.72
CA TYR A 204 -4.45 -9.89 -14.22
C TYR A 204 -3.30 -10.88 -14.44
N PHE A 205 -3.55 -12.18 -14.32
CA PHE A 205 -2.57 -13.20 -14.64
C PHE A 205 -2.18 -13.20 -16.12
N ASP A 206 -3.16 -13.08 -17.02
CA ASP A 206 -2.92 -12.95 -18.45
C ASP A 206 -2.15 -11.66 -18.77
N LEU A 207 -2.44 -10.54 -18.11
CA LEU A 207 -1.69 -9.30 -18.25
C LEU A 207 -0.24 -9.45 -17.79
N PHE A 208 -0.01 -10.10 -16.65
CA PHE A 208 1.34 -10.42 -16.16
C PHE A 208 2.09 -11.29 -17.17
N PHE A 209 1.50 -12.40 -17.61
CA PHE A 209 2.16 -13.38 -18.47
C PHE A 209 2.51 -12.82 -19.86
N ASN A 210 1.62 -11.98 -20.41
CA ASN A 210 1.81 -11.38 -21.74
C ASN A 210 2.56 -10.04 -21.71
N SER A 211 3.05 -9.59 -20.54
CA SER A 211 3.79 -8.34 -20.43
C SER A 211 5.17 -8.46 -21.09
N PRO A 212 5.57 -7.47 -21.92
CA PRO A 212 6.80 -7.55 -22.70
C PRO A 212 8.06 -7.18 -21.89
N ASP A 213 7.89 -6.41 -20.82
CA ASP A 213 8.97 -5.85 -20.04
C ASP A 213 8.79 -6.08 -18.53
N TYR A 214 9.89 -5.93 -17.81
CA TYR A 214 9.97 -6.16 -16.36
C TYR A 214 9.05 -5.23 -15.56
N GLU A 215 8.91 -3.96 -15.96
CA GLU A 215 8.10 -2.99 -15.24
C GLU A 215 6.63 -3.38 -15.26
N GLN A 216 6.12 -3.79 -16.42
CA GLN A 216 4.75 -4.27 -16.57
C GLN A 216 4.52 -5.59 -15.85
N GLN A 217 5.48 -6.53 -15.92
CA GLN A 217 5.43 -7.77 -15.14
C GLN A 217 5.36 -7.48 -13.63
N MET A 218 6.21 -6.57 -13.13
CA MET A 218 6.19 -6.15 -11.72
C MET A 218 4.83 -5.54 -11.34
N LEU A 219 4.30 -4.61 -12.14
CA LEU A 219 3.03 -3.95 -11.88
C LEU A 219 1.87 -4.93 -11.77
N TYR A 220 1.72 -5.85 -12.73
CA TYR A 220 0.60 -6.80 -12.70
C TYR A 220 0.78 -7.89 -11.64
N LEU A 221 2.02 -8.24 -11.27
CA LEU A 221 2.28 -9.12 -10.14
C LEU A 221 1.88 -8.47 -8.81
N LEU A 222 2.18 -7.18 -8.62
CA LEU A 222 1.71 -6.41 -7.46
C LEU A 222 0.19 -6.26 -7.46
N ALA A 223 -0.43 -6.07 -8.62
CA ALA A 223 -1.88 -6.05 -8.72
C ALA A 223 -2.52 -7.41 -8.37
N LEU A 224 -1.91 -8.52 -8.78
CA LEU A 224 -2.30 -9.87 -8.32
C LEU A 224 -2.13 -10.01 -6.80
N SER A 225 -1.08 -9.43 -6.22
CA SER A 225 -0.90 -9.38 -4.77
C SER A 225 -2.06 -8.66 -4.08
N ASN A 226 -2.51 -7.52 -4.62
CA ASN A 226 -3.62 -6.75 -4.05
C ASN A 226 -4.96 -7.50 -4.05
N LEU A 227 -5.16 -8.43 -4.99
CA LEU A 227 -6.36 -9.28 -5.04
C LEU A 227 -6.45 -10.24 -3.84
N GLU A 228 -5.31 -10.60 -3.21
CA GLU A 228 -5.20 -11.42 -1.98
C GLU A 228 -6.12 -12.67 -1.95
N LEU A 229 -6.19 -13.41 -3.03
CA LEU A 229 -6.99 -14.63 -3.06
C LEU A 229 -6.15 -15.87 -2.74
N GLY A 230 -6.69 -16.81 -1.97
CA GLY A 230 -6.04 -18.09 -1.66
C GLY A 230 -5.56 -18.87 -2.90
N ASN A 231 -6.27 -18.78 -4.04
CA ASN A 231 -5.82 -19.44 -5.28
C ASN A 231 -4.80 -18.60 -6.08
N VAL A 232 -4.49 -17.35 -5.70
CA VAL A 232 -3.35 -16.61 -6.30
C VAL A 232 -2.07 -17.40 -6.06
N VAL A 233 -1.94 -18.08 -4.92
CA VAL A 233 -0.84 -19.01 -4.67
C VAL A 233 -0.77 -20.10 -5.75
N GLU A 234 -1.91 -20.62 -6.24
CA GLU A 234 -1.94 -21.63 -7.31
C GLU A 234 -1.51 -21.05 -8.67
N TYR A 235 -1.90 -19.82 -8.98
CA TYR A 235 -1.44 -19.13 -10.19
C TYR A 235 0.05 -18.79 -10.12
N LEU A 236 0.56 -18.39 -8.95
CA LEU A 236 1.95 -18.01 -8.76
C LEU A 236 2.87 -19.20 -8.48
N GLU A 237 2.33 -20.36 -8.12
CA GLU A 237 3.08 -21.57 -7.77
C GLU A 237 4.10 -21.99 -8.85
N PRO A 238 3.75 -22.04 -10.16
CA PRO A 238 4.73 -22.33 -11.21
C PRO A 238 5.87 -21.31 -11.30
N ILE A 239 5.58 -20.02 -11.05
CA ILE A 239 6.58 -18.95 -11.04
C ILE A 239 7.50 -19.11 -9.84
N ILE A 240 6.93 -19.38 -8.67
CA ILE A 240 7.65 -19.61 -7.41
C ILE A 240 8.59 -20.81 -7.54
N LYS A 241 8.09 -21.94 -8.05
CA LYS A 241 8.88 -23.17 -8.30
C LYS A 241 9.98 -22.95 -9.34
N GLY A 242 9.79 -22.02 -10.26
CA GLY A 242 10.70 -21.79 -11.38
C GLY A 242 10.46 -22.75 -12.54
N ASP A 243 9.21 -23.20 -12.70
CA ASP A 243 8.78 -24.07 -13.81
C ASP A 243 8.84 -23.35 -15.16
N TYR A 244 8.96 -22.02 -15.14
CA TYR A 244 9.18 -21.16 -16.29
C TYR A 244 10.55 -20.45 -16.18
N PRO A 245 11.23 -20.16 -17.31
CA PRO A 245 12.42 -19.32 -17.32
C PRO A 245 12.03 -17.89 -16.95
N GLN A 246 12.05 -17.61 -15.64
CA GLN A 246 11.67 -16.33 -15.06
C GLN A 246 12.86 -15.68 -14.38
N ASN A 247 12.88 -14.35 -14.39
CA ASN A 247 13.87 -13.58 -13.66
C ASN A 247 13.75 -13.90 -12.15
N THR A 248 14.89 -14.15 -11.48
CA THR A 248 14.97 -14.35 -10.03
C THR A 248 14.26 -13.26 -9.24
N ASP A 249 14.24 -12.03 -9.74
CA ASP A 249 13.59 -10.89 -9.08
C ASP A 249 12.05 -10.97 -9.17
N ILE A 250 11.51 -11.38 -10.32
CA ILE A 250 10.08 -11.70 -10.46
C ILE A 250 9.71 -12.89 -9.57
N ARG A 251 10.56 -13.92 -9.50
CA ARG A 251 10.34 -15.06 -8.59
C ARG A 251 10.33 -14.62 -7.13
N PHE A 252 11.26 -13.76 -6.73
CA PHE A 252 11.31 -13.20 -5.38
C PHE A 252 10.02 -12.41 -5.09
N LEU A 253 9.61 -11.54 -6.00
CA LEU A 253 8.41 -10.74 -5.86
C LEU A 253 7.15 -11.59 -5.82
N ALA A 254 7.11 -12.71 -6.56
CA ALA A 254 5.99 -13.66 -6.53
C ALA A 254 5.90 -14.37 -5.18
N ILE A 255 7.03 -14.79 -4.60
CA ILE A 255 7.08 -15.31 -3.22
C ILE A 255 6.56 -14.23 -2.26
N TRP A 256 7.08 -13.01 -2.38
CA TRP A 256 6.73 -11.90 -1.48
C TRP A 256 5.25 -11.51 -1.54
N SER A 257 4.67 -11.52 -2.75
CA SER A 257 3.25 -11.21 -3.00
C SER A 257 2.30 -12.18 -2.33
N THR A 258 2.77 -13.36 -1.94
CA THR A 258 1.97 -14.37 -1.22
C THR A 258 2.12 -14.30 0.30
N LEU A 259 2.94 -13.39 0.84
CA LEU A 259 3.25 -13.33 2.28
C LEU A 259 2.01 -13.12 3.15
N SER A 260 1.08 -12.27 2.73
CA SER A 260 -0.19 -12.05 3.44
C SER A 260 -1.03 -13.32 3.55
N LEU A 261 -0.86 -14.27 2.62
CA LEU A 261 -1.60 -15.53 2.53
C LEU A 261 -0.86 -16.72 3.16
N ALA A 262 0.38 -16.54 3.62
CA ALA A 262 1.22 -17.63 4.13
C ALA A 262 0.56 -18.44 5.26
N HIS A 263 -0.21 -17.76 6.10
CA HIS A 263 -0.87 -18.35 7.27
C HIS A 263 -2.21 -19.05 6.96
N VAL A 264 -2.73 -18.90 5.73
CA VAL A 264 -4.05 -19.41 5.34
C VAL A 264 -4.00 -20.92 5.06
N ARG A 265 -2.91 -21.40 4.45
CA ARG A 265 -2.71 -22.82 4.12
C ARG A 265 -1.29 -23.30 4.52
N PRO A 266 -1.01 -23.46 5.83
CA PRO A 266 0.35 -23.77 6.32
C PRO A 266 0.96 -25.03 5.71
N GLU A 267 0.13 -26.05 5.44
CA GLU A 267 0.57 -27.29 4.78
C GLU A 267 1.12 -27.04 3.38
N LYS A 268 0.36 -26.36 2.54
CA LYS A 268 0.75 -25.99 1.18
C LYS A 268 1.93 -25.03 1.16
N THR A 269 1.97 -24.06 2.08
CA THR A 269 3.10 -23.14 2.25
C THR A 269 4.39 -23.92 2.52
N TYR A 270 4.35 -24.91 3.42
CA TYR A 270 5.53 -25.75 3.66
C TYR A 270 5.97 -26.52 2.42
N GLU A 271 5.05 -27.20 1.73
CA GLU A 271 5.34 -27.98 0.51
C GLU A 271 5.97 -27.11 -0.60
N LEU A 272 5.51 -25.86 -0.73
CA LEU A 272 5.96 -24.95 -1.76
C LEU A 272 7.33 -24.34 -1.45
N TYR A 273 7.57 -23.87 -0.22
CA TYR A 273 8.76 -23.09 0.11
C TYR A 273 9.89 -23.91 0.75
N TRP A 274 9.61 -25.09 1.32
CA TRP A 274 10.66 -25.94 1.88
C TRP A 274 11.74 -26.32 0.85
N PRO A 275 11.40 -26.78 -0.37
CA PRO A 275 12.42 -27.13 -1.37
C PRO A 275 13.30 -25.94 -1.79
N ILE A 276 12.73 -24.73 -1.78
CA ILE A 276 13.44 -23.48 -2.08
C ILE A 276 14.44 -23.15 -0.97
N LEU A 277 14.05 -23.32 0.30
CA LEU A 277 14.93 -23.10 1.44
C LEU A 277 16.08 -24.12 1.49
N GLU A 278 15.76 -25.40 1.28
CA GLU A 278 16.70 -26.52 1.43
C GLU A 278 17.80 -26.52 0.35
N SER A 279 17.43 -26.14 -0.88
CA SER A 279 18.37 -26.12 -2.01
C SER A 279 19.46 -25.05 -1.84
N ARG A 280 20.73 -25.49 -1.80
CA ARG A 280 21.90 -24.61 -1.71
C ARG A 280 22.23 -23.88 -3.01
N ASP A 281 21.74 -24.39 -4.14
CA ASP A 281 21.90 -23.78 -5.46
C ASP A 281 20.92 -22.60 -5.66
N THR A 282 19.93 -22.48 -4.77
CA THR A 282 18.94 -21.41 -4.83
C THR A 282 19.57 -20.08 -4.37
N PRO A 283 19.39 -18.98 -5.13
CA PRO A 283 19.88 -17.65 -4.74
C PRO A 283 19.44 -17.24 -3.33
N LEU A 284 20.34 -16.58 -2.59
CA LEU A 284 20.12 -16.19 -1.19
C LEU A 284 18.78 -15.47 -0.97
N GLN A 285 18.41 -14.53 -1.85
CA GLN A 285 17.15 -13.79 -1.73
C GLN A 285 15.92 -14.70 -1.74
N LEU A 286 15.90 -15.74 -2.57
CA LEU A 286 14.78 -16.69 -2.64
C LEU A 286 14.75 -17.59 -1.39
N ARG A 287 15.92 -18.01 -0.90
CA ARG A 287 16.02 -18.80 0.36
C ARG A 287 15.54 -18.00 1.56
N VAL A 288 15.91 -16.71 1.64
CA VAL A 288 15.44 -15.80 2.69
C VAL A 288 13.93 -15.58 2.62
N ALA A 289 13.39 -15.33 1.43
CA ALA A 289 11.95 -15.20 1.23
C ALA A 289 11.21 -16.49 1.63
N ALA A 290 11.70 -17.65 1.21
CA ALA A 290 11.15 -18.94 1.59
C ALA A 290 11.17 -19.17 3.12
N LEU A 291 12.28 -18.85 3.79
CA LEU A 291 12.38 -18.93 5.25
C LEU A 291 11.34 -18.02 5.92
N MET A 292 11.16 -16.80 5.42
CA MET A 292 10.14 -15.87 5.92
C MET A 292 8.74 -16.46 5.75
N MET A 293 8.41 -17.00 4.58
CA MET A 293 7.12 -17.65 4.33
C MET A 293 6.85 -18.79 5.31
N LEU A 294 7.85 -19.67 5.51
CA LEU A 294 7.75 -20.82 6.40
C LEU A 294 7.53 -20.41 7.86
N LEU A 295 8.25 -19.39 8.34
CA LEU A 295 8.12 -18.90 9.71
C LEU A 295 6.79 -18.17 9.95
N MET A 296 6.31 -17.41 8.96
CA MET A 296 5.05 -16.65 9.07
C MET A 296 3.80 -17.49 8.76
N SER A 297 3.98 -18.73 8.31
CA SER A 297 2.88 -19.64 7.96
C SER A 297 2.09 -20.19 9.15
N LYS A 298 2.42 -19.82 10.39
CA LYS A 298 1.95 -20.51 11.61
C LYS A 298 2.28 -22.00 11.57
N PRO A 299 3.58 -22.37 11.44
CA PRO A 299 3.98 -23.76 11.31
C PRO A 299 3.63 -24.57 12.57
N SER A 300 3.38 -25.87 12.40
CA SER A 300 3.26 -26.79 13.53
C SER A 300 4.58 -26.84 14.32
N PRO A 301 4.55 -27.19 15.62
CA PRO A 301 5.77 -27.34 16.42
C PRO A 301 6.81 -28.26 15.77
N ALA A 302 6.36 -29.37 15.15
CA ALA A 302 7.24 -30.30 14.46
C ALA A 302 7.97 -29.64 13.27
N ARG A 303 7.24 -28.93 12.41
CA ARG A 303 7.81 -28.22 11.26
C ARG A 303 8.76 -27.11 11.68
N LEU A 304 8.39 -26.39 12.74
CA LEU A 304 9.25 -25.36 13.29
C LEU A 304 10.57 -25.93 13.84
N MET A 305 10.54 -27.11 14.47
CA MET A 305 11.74 -27.83 14.89
C MET A 305 12.57 -28.29 13.68
N SER A 306 11.93 -28.77 12.60
CA SER A 306 12.64 -29.11 11.35
C SER A 306 13.35 -27.89 10.73
N ILE A 307 12.68 -26.74 10.69
CA ILE A 307 13.30 -25.47 10.25
C ILE A 307 14.48 -25.13 11.15
N HIS A 308 14.31 -25.24 12.47
CA HIS A 308 15.38 -24.95 13.43
C HIS A 308 16.61 -25.84 13.22
N GLU A 309 16.41 -27.15 13.12
CA GLU A 309 17.48 -28.13 12.90
C GLU A 309 18.21 -27.88 11.57
N PHE A 310 17.46 -27.62 10.50
CA PHE A 310 18.04 -27.23 9.22
C PHE A 310 18.94 -25.99 9.37
N MET A 311 18.44 -24.94 10.02
CA MET A 311 19.19 -23.69 10.22
C MET A 311 20.43 -23.83 11.11
N LEU A 312 20.49 -24.84 11.98
CA LEU A 312 21.70 -25.17 12.75
C LEU A 312 22.80 -25.76 11.86
N SER A 313 22.40 -26.58 10.88
CA SER A 313 23.30 -27.26 9.95
C SER A 313 23.67 -26.44 8.69
N ASP A 314 22.89 -25.41 8.37
CA ASP A 314 23.12 -24.58 7.19
C ASP A 314 24.46 -23.84 7.29
N THR A 315 25.17 -23.72 6.17
CA THR A 315 26.50 -23.11 6.10
C THR A 315 26.48 -21.65 5.66
N CYS A 316 25.35 -21.13 5.17
CA CYS A 316 25.24 -19.75 4.71
C CYS A 316 25.11 -18.80 5.91
N PRO A 317 26.11 -17.94 6.16
CA PRO A 317 26.09 -17.10 7.34
C PRO A 317 25.00 -16.02 7.28
N HIS A 318 24.66 -15.51 6.09
CA HIS A 318 23.57 -14.56 5.89
C HIS A 318 22.21 -15.15 6.29
N LEU A 319 21.92 -16.38 5.84
CA LEU A 319 20.65 -17.06 6.16
C LEU A 319 20.55 -17.39 7.65
N ARG A 320 21.66 -17.82 8.27
CA ARG A 320 21.72 -18.06 9.73
C ARG A 320 21.51 -16.78 10.53
N ASN A 321 22.08 -15.65 10.10
CA ASN A 321 21.88 -14.37 10.75
C ASN A 321 20.43 -13.88 10.63
N PHE A 322 19.83 -14.05 9.44
CA PHE A 322 18.42 -13.79 9.21
C PHE A 322 17.52 -14.60 10.14
N TYR A 323 17.78 -15.91 10.25
CA TYR A 323 17.05 -16.78 11.17
C TYR A 323 17.21 -16.33 12.62
N ARG A 324 18.45 -16.11 13.07
CA ARG A 324 18.77 -15.65 14.43
C ARG A 324 18.02 -14.37 14.79
N THR A 325 18.11 -13.35 13.95
CA THR A 325 17.44 -12.06 14.16
C THR A 325 15.91 -12.20 14.16
N THR A 326 15.36 -13.02 13.25
CA THR A 326 13.91 -13.31 13.22
C THR A 326 13.42 -13.96 14.52
N ILE A 327 14.08 -15.02 15.01
CA ILE A 327 13.68 -15.71 16.25
C ILE A 327 13.79 -14.78 17.46
N LEU A 328 14.85 -13.96 17.52
CA LEU A 328 15.04 -12.99 18.60
C LEU A 328 13.96 -11.89 18.56
N GLY A 329 13.56 -11.44 17.38
CA GLY A 329 12.45 -10.50 17.19
C GLY A 329 11.11 -11.11 17.60
N LEU A 330 10.78 -12.29 17.08
CA LEU A 330 9.52 -12.99 17.41
C LEU A 330 9.42 -13.37 18.90
N LYS A 331 10.53 -13.67 19.57
CA LYS A 331 10.55 -13.87 21.03
C LYS A 331 10.11 -12.63 21.82
N LYS A 332 10.38 -11.44 21.28
CA LYS A 332 10.06 -10.15 21.91
C LYS A 332 8.77 -9.52 21.40
N THR A 333 8.20 -10.08 20.33
CA THR A 333 7.03 -9.49 19.70
C THR A 333 5.83 -9.45 20.63
N THR A 334 5.07 -8.37 20.50
CA THR A 334 3.74 -8.15 21.07
C THR A 334 2.68 -8.13 19.97
N HIS A 335 3.06 -8.47 18.73
CA HIS A 335 2.15 -8.58 17.59
C HIS A 335 1.09 -9.69 17.87
N PRO A 336 -0.22 -9.38 17.89
CA PRO A 336 -1.25 -10.34 18.28
C PRO A 336 -1.25 -11.63 17.46
N CYS A 337 -0.98 -11.54 16.14
CA CYS A 337 -0.89 -12.74 15.28
C CYS A 337 0.26 -13.70 15.63
N TYR A 338 1.29 -13.24 16.34
CA TYR A 338 2.51 -14.01 16.64
C TYR A 338 2.72 -14.26 18.13
N GLU A 339 1.85 -13.73 18.98
CA GLU A 339 1.91 -13.90 20.44
C GLU A 339 1.99 -15.37 20.86
N ASN A 340 1.21 -16.23 20.20
CA ASN A 340 1.17 -17.68 20.46
C ASN A 340 2.51 -18.39 20.14
N MET A 341 3.39 -17.79 19.33
CA MET A 341 4.69 -18.39 19.01
C MET A 341 5.77 -18.01 20.03
N LYS A 342 5.52 -17.02 20.90
CA LYS A 342 6.53 -16.40 21.76
C LYS A 342 7.25 -17.40 22.67
N ASP A 343 6.52 -18.33 23.29
CA ASP A 343 7.10 -19.32 24.19
C ASP A 343 8.02 -20.29 23.45
N MET A 344 7.57 -20.75 22.27
CA MET A 344 8.37 -21.62 21.40
C MET A 344 9.61 -20.89 20.88
N MET A 345 9.48 -19.63 20.44
CA MET A 345 10.63 -18.79 20.07
C MET A 345 11.58 -18.59 21.25
N GLY A 346 11.05 -18.44 22.46
CA GLY A 346 11.81 -18.39 23.71
C GLY A 346 12.65 -19.64 23.94
N PHE A 347 12.07 -20.82 23.72
CA PHE A 347 12.77 -22.10 23.79
C PHE A 347 13.87 -22.21 22.72
N LEU A 348 13.54 -21.98 21.45
CA LEU A 348 14.49 -22.06 20.34
C LEU A 348 15.63 -21.04 20.48
N SER A 349 15.36 -19.88 21.08
CA SER A 349 16.36 -18.83 21.27
C SER A 349 17.57 -19.27 22.11
N ARG A 350 17.42 -20.32 22.93
CA ARG A 350 18.50 -20.88 23.76
C ARG A 350 19.53 -21.65 22.96
N HIS A 351 19.15 -22.13 21.77
CA HIS A 351 19.98 -22.96 20.90
C HIS A 351 20.12 -22.31 19.53
N LEU A 352 20.28 -20.99 19.45
CA LEU A 352 20.48 -20.32 18.16
C LEU A 352 21.86 -20.63 17.57
N PRO A 353 22.00 -20.56 16.24
CA PRO A 353 23.31 -20.46 15.60
C PRO A 353 24.19 -19.42 16.32
N PRO A 354 25.49 -19.71 16.56
CA PRO A 354 26.38 -18.76 17.21
C PRO A 354 26.38 -17.45 16.45
N GLU A 355 26.52 -16.35 17.19
CA GLU A 355 26.62 -15.04 16.58
C GLU A 355 27.80 -15.00 15.62
N SER A 356 27.57 -14.44 14.44
CA SER A 356 28.67 -14.25 13.51
C SER A 356 29.69 -13.27 14.10
N LYS A 357 30.97 -13.60 13.97
CA LYS A 357 32.06 -12.67 14.29
C LYS A 357 32.10 -11.45 13.36
N LYS A 358 31.56 -11.59 12.14
CA LYS A 358 31.40 -10.51 11.15
C LYS A 358 29.96 -9.99 11.21
N LYS A 359 29.77 -8.67 11.26
CA LYS A 359 28.43 -8.08 11.12
C LYS A 359 27.93 -8.32 9.70
N TYR A 360 26.78 -8.97 9.56
CA TYR A 360 26.08 -9.16 8.29
C TYR A 360 24.87 -8.26 8.23
N TRP A 361 24.60 -7.68 7.06
CA TRP A 361 23.42 -6.85 6.86
C TRP A 361 22.14 -7.67 6.74
N THR A 362 22.22 -8.87 6.17
CA THR A 362 21.05 -9.75 6.00
C THR A 362 20.43 -10.11 7.35
N GLY A 363 19.21 -9.66 7.60
CA GLY A 363 18.57 -9.73 8.92
C GLY A 363 17.10 -9.34 8.89
N ASN A 364 16.37 -9.72 9.92
CA ASN A 364 14.98 -9.37 10.13
C ASN A 364 14.79 -8.91 11.58
N TYR A 365 14.63 -7.61 11.76
CA TYR A 365 14.57 -6.96 13.05
C TYR A 365 13.13 -6.51 13.28
N MET A 366 12.51 -7.06 14.32
CA MET A 366 11.18 -6.67 14.76
C MET A 366 11.33 -6.01 16.13
N ASP A 367 10.92 -4.75 16.24
CA ASP A 367 10.82 -4.10 17.54
C ASP A 367 9.42 -4.33 18.14
N GLY A 368 9.38 -4.39 19.47
CA GLY A 368 8.13 -4.60 20.21
C GLY A 368 7.16 -3.43 20.02
N THR A 369 5.88 -3.71 20.19
CA THR A 369 4.84 -2.68 20.19
C THR A 369 5.00 -1.81 21.44
N VAL A 370 5.30 -0.51 21.29
CA VAL A 370 5.26 0.42 22.45
C VAL A 370 3.80 0.68 22.78
N HIS A 371 3.30 0.05 23.85
CA HIS A 371 1.93 0.28 24.29
C HIS A 371 1.86 1.49 25.21
N GLN A 372 1.26 2.58 24.72
CA GLN A 372 0.79 3.69 25.54
C GLN A 372 -0.72 3.77 25.38
N SER A 373 -1.47 3.60 26.48
CA SER A 373 -2.93 3.82 26.49
C SER A 373 -3.72 2.98 25.45
N ALA A 374 -3.44 1.68 25.35
CA ALA A 374 -4.06 0.74 24.39
C ALA A 374 -3.77 1.01 22.90
N ILE A 375 -2.89 1.95 22.60
CA ILE A 375 -2.33 2.21 21.28
C ILE A 375 -0.93 1.60 21.22
N GLY A 376 -0.59 0.97 20.10
CA GLY A 376 0.69 0.34 19.86
C GLY A 376 1.29 0.75 18.52
N ILE A 377 2.62 0.89 18.46
CA ILE A 377 3.37 1.03 17.20
C ILE A 377 4.38 -0.11 17.09
N GLY A 378 4.32 -0.89 16.01
CA GLY A 378 5.27 -1.94 15.69
C GLY A 378 6.13 -1.56 14.48
N ILE A 379 7.43 -1.84 14.55
CA ILE A 379 8.37 -1.61 13.44
C ILE A 379 9.05 -2.92 13.08
N GLN A 380 9.08 -3.24 11.80
CA GLN A 380 9.86 -4.35 11.26
C GLN A 380 10.78 -3.85 10.15
N SER A 381 12.07 -4.13 10.24
CA SER A 381 13.03 -3.95 9.15
C SER A 381 13.61 -5.28 8.72
N LEU A 382 13.51 -5.56 7.43
CA LEU A 382 14.04 -6.75 6.80
C LEU A 382 15.02 -6.33 5.73
N ILE A 383 16.22 -6.91 5.78
CA ILE A 383 17.32 -6.58 4.89
C ILE A 383 17.84 -7.87 4.30
N VAL A 384 18.06 -7.90 2.98
CA VAL A 384 18.77 -8.96 2.29
C VAL A 384 19.95 -8.34 1.57
N ALA A 385 21.16 -8.74 1.94
CA ALA A 385 22.38 -8.38 1.26
C ALA A 385 22.82 -9.45 0.26
N ASP A 386 23.60 -9.02 -0.73
CA ASP A 386 24.33 -9.91 -1.63
C ASP A 386 25.33 -10.77 -0.84
N ASP A 387 25.39 -12.06 -1.17
CA ASP A 387 26.15 -13.04 -0.40
C ASP A 387 27.67 -12.96 -0.63
N LYS A 388 28.08 -12.31 -1.72
CA LYS A 388 29.51 -12.12 -2.07
C LYS A 388 30.06 -10.81 -1.52
N THR A 389 29.26 -9.76 -1.55
CA THR A 389 29.71 -8.38 -1.25
C THR A 389 29.19 -7.84 0.07
N ASP A 390 28.16 -8.48 0.66
CA ASP A 390 27.50 -8.04 1.90
C ASP A 390 26.85 -6.64 1.75
N ILE A 391 26.62 -6.17 0.52
CA ILE A 391 25.91 -4.92 0.26
C ILE A 391 24.39 -5.20 0.30
N PRO A 392 23.59 -4.42 1.06
CA PRO A 392 22.14 -4.54 1.04
C PRO A 392 21.57 -4.40 -0.39
N GLU A 393 20.87 -5.42 -0.86
CA GLU A 393 20.16 -5.41 -2.15
C GLU A 393 18.66 -5.21 -1.97
N VAL A 394 18.07 -5.75 -0.90
CA VAL A 394 16.64 -5.61 -0.60
C VAL A 394 16.49 -5.02 0.79
N VAL A 395 15.64 -4.01 0.91
CA VAL A 395 15.23 -3.39 2.17
C VAL A 395 13.71 -3.35 2.20
N TYR A 396 13.12 -3.92 3.24
CA TYR A 396 11.70 -3.86 3.52
C TYR A 396 11.50 -3.27 4.91
N LEU A 397 10.80 -2.14 4.99
CA LEU A 397 10.43 -1.49 6.23
C LEU A 397 8.91 -1.56 6.37
N ARG A 398 8.43 -2.02 7.51
CA ARG A 398 7.00 -2.03 7.87
C ARG A 398 6.78 -1.30 9.18
N LEU A 399 5.74 -0.48 9.19
CA LEU A 399 5.21 0.22 10.33
C LEU A 399 3.75 -0.20 10.51
N ASP A 400 3.43 -0.77 11.65
CA ASP A 400 2.08 -1.16 12.02
C ASP A 400 1.60 -0.28 13.18
N THR A 401 0.39 0.27 13.10
CA THR A 401 -0.29 0.90 14.24
C THR A 401 -1.44 0.04 14.71
N GLU A 402 -1.57 -0.05 16.02
CA GLU A 402 -2.55 -0.88 16.72
C GLU A 402 -3.35 0.01 17.67
N SER A 403 -4.66 -0.20 17.75
CA SER A 403 -5.53 0.36 18.77
C SER A 403 -6.48 -0.72 19.26
N LEU A 404 -6.65 -0.84 20.58
CA LEU A 404 -7.57 -1.80 21.19
C LEU A 404 -7.35 -3.25 20.71
N ARG A 405 -6.08 -3.66 20.54
CA ARG A 405 -5.69 -4.98 20.01
C ARG A 405 -6.12 -5.28 18.57
N LYS A 406 -6.47 -4.25 17.81
CA LYS A 406 -6.72 -4.33 16.37
C LYS A 406 -5.75 -3.41 15.63
N TYR A 407 -5.30 -3.84 14.46
CA TYR A 407 -4.52 -2.97 13.60
C TYR A 407 -5.42 -1.89 13.03
N THR A 408 -4.96 -0.64 13.16
CA THR A 408 -5.61 0.55 12.61
C THR A 408 -4.87 1.13 11.43
N GLY A 409 -3.60 0.75 11.23
CA GLY A 409 -2.82 1.17 10.09
C GLY A 409 -1.66 0.24 9.78
N LYS A 410 -1.40 0.01 8.50
CA LYS A 410 -0.20 -0.69 8.02
C LYS A 410 0.46 0.06 6.89
N PHE A 411 1.71 0.43 7.06
CA PHE A 411 2.52 1.10 6.06
C PHE A 411 3.76 0.27 5.80
N SER A 412 4.13 0.05 4.53
CA SER A 412 5.44 -0.52 4.24
C SER A 412 6.07 0.02 2.98
N VAL A 413 7.40 0.05 3.01
CA VAL A 413 8.25 0.44 1.89
C VAL A 413 9.14 -0.74 1.57
N PHE A 414 9.17 -1.13 0.31
CA PHE A 414 10.06 -2.12 -0.23
C PHE A 414 10.98 -1.45 -1.25
N ILE A 415 12.28 -1.67 -1.11
CA ILE A 415 13.30 -1.12 -1.98
C ILE A 415 14.21 -2.26 -2.39
N LYS A 416 14.48 -2.36 -3.69
CA LYS A 416 15.50 -3.26 -4.22
C LYS A 416 16.49 -2.49 -5.07
N ILE A 417 17.79 -2.66 -4.83
CA ILE A 417 18.85 -1.90 -5.47
C ILE A 417 19.99 -2.81 -5.89
N ARG A 418 20.36 -2.77 -7.17
CA ARG A 418 21.63 -3.30 -7.69
C ARG A 418 22.23 -2.35 -8.73
N GLY A 419 23.55 -2.40 -8.90
CA GLY A 419 24.26 -1.60 -9.92
C GLY A 419 24.37 -0.09 -9.64
N LEU A 420 23.89 0.39 -8.48
CA LEU A 420 23.86 1.83 -8.17
C LEU A 420 25.26 2.45 -8.03
N ALA A 421 26.24 1.68 -7.55
CA ALA A 421 27.60 2.18 -7.31
C ALA A 421 28.33 2.59 -8.60
N GLU A 422 28.11 1.89 -9.72
CA GLU A 422 28.69 2.27 -11.01
C GLU A 422 28.05 3.54 -11.60
N LEU A 423 26.78 3.78 -11.28
CA LEU A 423 26.02 4.91 -11.78
C LEU A 423 26.46 6.21 -11.11
N ILE A 424 26.67 6.21 -9.79
CA ILE A 424 27.12 7.39 -9.03
C ILE A 424 28.48 7.89 -9.54
N GLU A 425 29.37 6.97 -9.95
CA GLU A 425 30.67 7.34 -10.52
C GLU A 425 30.57 7.93 -11.94
N LYS A 426 29.61 7.45 -12.74
CA LYS A 426 29.43 7.88 -14.14
C LYS A 426 28.50 9.08 -14.30
N ILE A 427 27.58 9.27 -13.34
CA ILE A 427 26.50 10.23 -13.41
C ILE A 427 26.77 11.34 -12.38
N ALA A 428 27.54 12.34 -12.80
CA ALA A 428 27.56 13.65 -12.16
C ALA A 428 26.29 14.42 -12.58
N LEU A 429 25.11 13.99 -12.12
CA LEU A 429 23.86 14.72 -12.35
C LEU A 429 23.83 16.01 -11.51
N PRO A 430 23.54 17.17 -12.11
CA PRO A 430 23.23 18.40 -11.38
C PRO A 430 21.71 18.48 -11.10
N ILE A 431 21.15 17.46 -10.45
CA ILE A 431 19.74 17.48 -10.02
C ILE A 431 19.71 17.58 -8.49
N GLU A 432 19.31 18.73 -7.97
CA GLU A 432 19.26 19.05 -6.53
C GLU A 432 18.45 18.02 -5.69
N GLN A 433 17.54 17.27 -6.32
CA GLN A 433 16.76 16.21 -5.65
C GLN A 433 17.57 14.96 -5.26
N PHE A 434 18.75 14.76 -5.85
CA PHE A 434 19.60 13.60 -5.57
C PHE A 434 20.76 13.89 -4.60
N ASP A 435 20.94 15.13 -4.16
CA ASP A 435 22.00 15.48 -3.20
C ASP A 435 21.82 14.75 -1.86
N GLY A 436 20.57 14.59 -1.42
CA GLY A 436 20.23 13.77 -0.26
C GLY A 436 20.65 12.31 -0.44
N LEU A 437 20.31 11.70 -1.58
CA LEU A 437 20.69 10.32 -1.89
C LEU A 437 22.21 10.17 -1.99
N ARG A 438 22.90 11.12 -2.62
CA ARG A 438 24.37 11.15 -2.75
C ARG A 438 25.06 11.23 -1.39
N SER A 439 24.53 12.05 -0.47
CA SER A 439 25.05 12.16 0.90
C SER A 439 24.88 10.85 1.69
N ILE A 440 23.72 10.19 1.56
CA ILE A 440 23.44 8.89 2.20
C ILE A 440 24.37 7.81 1.62
N LEU A 441 24.50 7.75 0.30
CA LEU A 441 25.32 6.75 -0.39
C LEU A 441 26.82 6.91 -0.11
N ASN A 442 27.32 8.14 -0.06
CA ASN A 442 28.69 8.43 0.37
C ASN A 442 28.93 8.04 1.84
N GLY A 443 27.92 8.22 2.70
CA GLY A 443 27.94 7.75 4.08
C GLY A 443 28.01 6.22 4.21
N LEU A 444 27.43 5.49 3.26
CA LEU A 444 27.38 4.01 3.26
C LEU A 444 28.67 3.33 2.80
N LYS A 445 29.67 4.08 2.29
CA LYS A 445 30.98 3.55 1.82
C LYS A 445 30.84 2.32 0.91
N LEU A 446 29.88 2.34 -0.01
CA LEU A 446 29.64 1.23 -0.93
C LEU A 446 30.79 1.13 -1.94
N HIS A 447 31.44 -0.03 -2.03
CA HIS A 447 32.44 -0.30 -3.07
C HIS A 447 31.74 -0.77 -4.35
N PRO A 448 32.01 -0.16 -5.52
CA PRO A 448 31.38 -0.57 -6.77
C PRO A 448 31.79 -1.99 -7.18
N ILE A 449 30.81 -2.77 -7.62
CA ILE A 449 31.01 -4.06 -8.27
C ILE A 449 31.00 -3.82 -9.78
N PRO A 450 32.10 -4.09 -10.49
CA PRO A 450 32.13 -3.93 -11.94
C PRO A 450 31.04 -4.77 -12.63
N GLN A 451 30.32 -4.17 -13.58
CA GLN A 451 29.41 -4.78 -14.56
C GLN A 451 28.02 -5.22 -14.07
N THR A 452 27.49 -4.65 -12.99
CA THR A 452 26.12 -4.97 -12.54
C THR A 452 25.12 -3.97 -13.12
N PRO A 453 24.16 -4.37 -13.98
CA PRO A 453 23.20 -3.42 -14.56
C PRO A 453 22.35 -2.77 -13.47
N LEU A 454 22.04 -1.49 -13.64
CA LEU A 454 21.17 -0.75 -12.72
C LEU A 454 19.79 -1.42 -12.65
N HIS A 455 19.39 -1.71 -11.41
CA HIS A 455 18.09 -2.28 -11.10
C HIS A 455 17.60 -1.68 -9.79
N LEU A 456 16.64 -0.75 -9.89
CA LEU A 456 16.00 -0.12 -8.74
C LEU A 456 14.50 -0.42 -8.76
N GLU A 457 13.99 -1.03 -7.71
CA GLU A 457 12.56 -1.16 -7.45
C GLU A 457 12.22 -0.36 -6.21
N PHE A 458 11.09 0.33 -6.25
CA PHE A 458 10.48 0.98 -5.10
C PHE A 458 9.00 0.63 -5.07
N ILE A 459 8.52 0.07 -3.97
CA ILE A 459 7.10 -0.29 -3.80
C ILE A 459 6.62 0.28 -2.48
N LEU A 460 5.50 0.99 -2.53
CA LEU A 460 4.80 1.52 -1.37
C LEU A 460 3.53 0.72 -1.14
N ASN A 461 3.35 0.23 0.08
CA ASN A 461 2.10 -0.41 0.50
C ASN A 461 1.41 0.37 1.62
N VAL A 462 0.09 0.45 1.52
CA VAL A 462 -0.83 1.02 2.52
C VAL A 462 -1.90 -0.04 2.80
N GLU A 463 -2.20 -0.29 4.08
CA GLU A 463 -3.10 -1.36 4.55
C GLU A 463 -2.79 -2.75 3.97
N GLY A 464 -1.51 -3.02 3.69
CA GLY A 464 -1.06 -4.28 3.10
C GLY A 464 -1.24 -4.39 1.58
N LYS A 465 -1.73 -3.33 0.92
CA LYS A 465 -1.91 -3.26 -0.54
C LYS A 465 -0.85 -2.37 -1.17
N ALA A 466 -0.27 -2.79 -2.29
CA ALA A 466 0.57 -1.94 -3.11
C ALA A 466 -0.26 -0.78 -3.67
N VAL A 467 0.23 0.44 -3.51
CA VAL A 467 -0.44 1.68 -3.99
C VAL A 467 0.41 2.44 -4.99
N LEU A 468 1.72 2.19 -4.98
CA LEU A 468 2.68 2.83 -5.88
C LEU A 468 3.86 1.89 -6.11
N SER A 469 4.39 1.87 -7.33
CA SER A 469 5.54 1.02 -7.67
C SER A 469 6.39 1.64 -8.78
N TYR A 470 7.68 1.88 -8.56
CA TYR A 470 8.59 2.36 -9.60
C TYR A 470 9.66 1.32 -9.91
N TYR A 471 10.02 1.23 -11.19
CA TYR A 471 11.19 0.49 -11.66
C TYR A 471 12.08 1.39 -12.48
N ILE A 472 13.36 1.48 -12.11
CA ILE A 472 14.37 2.25 -12.83
C ILE A 472 15.49 1.31 -13.24
N ASN A 473 15.78 1.31 -14.54
CA ASN A 473 16.88 0.56 -15.14
C ASN A 473 17.86 1.51 -15.85
N GLN A 474 18.93 0.95 -16.40
CA GLN A 474 19.97 1.73 -17.09
C GLN A 474 19.42 2.59 -18.24
N THR A 475 18.49 2.05 -19.04
CA THR A 475 17.86 2.76 -20.16
C THR A 475 16.96 3.88 -19.67
N THR A 476 16.21 3.67 -18.59
CA THR A 476 15.38 4.70 -17.96
C THR A 476 16.23 5.91 -17.57
N VAL A 477 17.38 5.67 -16.93
CA VAL A 477 18.28 6.75 -16.52
C VAL A 477 18.92 7.46 -17.72
N MET A 478 19.39 6.71 -18.73
CA MET A 478 19.96 7.30 -19.94
C MET A 478 18.96 8.20 -20.68
N ASN A 479 17.70 7.79 -20.76
CA ASN A 479 16.65 8.59 -21.39
C ASN A 479 16.34 9.88 -20.59
N LEU A 480 16.39 9.83 -19.26
CA LEU A 480 16.25 11.01 -18.41
C LEU A 480 17.40 12.00 -18.65
N THR A 481 18.64 11.50 -18.68
CA THR A 481 19.82 12.35 -18.92
C THR A 481 19.85 12.95 -20.32
N ASP A 482 19.45 12.21 -21.36
CA ASP A 482 19.43 12.70 -22.74
C ASP A 482 18.27 13.68 -23.01
N GLY A 483 17.15 13.53 -22.29
CA GLY A 483 16.02 14.46 -22.35
C GLY A 483 16.38 15.85 -21.81
N ASP A 484 17.03 15.91 -20.66
CA ASP A 484 17.48 17.17 -20.04
C ASP A 484 18.56 17.88 -20.86
N ILE A 485 19.42 17.14 -21.58
CA ILE A 485 20.43 17.72 -22.48
C ILE A 485 19.79 18.35 -23.72
N ARG A 486 18.63 17.84 -24.17
CA ARG A 486 17.91 18.39 -25.34
C ARG A 486 17.02 19.59 -25.00
N GLU A 487 16.47 19.65 -23.79
CA GLU A 487 15.70 20.83 -23.34
C GLU A 487 16.61 21.96 -22.81
N GLY A 488 17.82 21.66 -22.34
CA GLY A 488 18.81 22.67 -21.93
C GLY A 488 19.64 23.29 -23.06
N GLY A 489 19.43 22.88 -24.31
CA GLY A 489 20.24 23.27 -25.47
C GLY A 489 19.56 24.20 -26.48
N ALA A 490 18.39 24.75 -26.16
CA ALA A 490 17.67 25.70 -27.00
C ALA A 490 17.24 26.94 -26.22
N VAL A 491 18.23 27.78 -25.86
CA VAL A 491 18.05 29.24 -25.69
C VAL A 491 19.20 29.95 -26.40
#